data_AF-A0A1Q3DD42-F1
#
_entry.id   AF-A0A1Q3DD42-F1
#
_cell.length_a   1.000
_cell.length_b   1.000
_cell.length_c   1.000
_cell.angle_alpha   90.00
_cell.angle_beta   90.00
_cell.angle_gamma   90.00
#
_symmetry.space_group_name_H-M   'P 1'
#
loop_
_entity.id
_entity.type
_entity.pdbx_description
1 polymer ?
#
loop_
_entity_poly.entity_id
_entity_poly.type
_entity_poly.pdbx_seq_one_letter_code
_entity_poly.pdbx_strand_id
1 'polypeptide(L)'
;MGRKQTDPELTRFSSLTLLLVVVICCAIVYHTLSLVMKTNPISSSTSLESLEAVGEEIGRGGDGGCCRGIENLELWGAAVKWGSDFKFNSSEECCKACKAMCNGNDGPCLCDTWVFCGNKEACGTKFGECWLKKQKDSLVPDRQEAAQPVMWTSGLIFGKGEGIIGLETEYGTLHIKLFPDCAPRSVAYILELLPLRHCAGCQFYRAEGRGKFWDSEGNHLNKAPFGPPFALIQGTLETQGTTFTKIPTEECPTITRGSVAWINSGPEFFISLANHIEWKKAYTVFGSVLPEDMELAEKIAQLPTRSDVWNNINVSVLEKPFPFILRRIKTKSWTS
;
A
#
# COMPACT_ATOMS: atom_id res chain seq x y z
N MET A 1 17.24 -68.67 42.93
CA MET A 1 17.09 -67.56 41.96
C MET A 1 16.57 -68.13 40.65
N GLY A 2 15.27 -68.01 40.39
CA GLY A 2 14.65 -68.36 39.11
C GLY A 2 13.83 -67.16 38.65
N ARG A 3 14.33 -66.44 37.65
CA ARG A 3 13.72 -65.20 37.12
C ARG A 3 12.64 -65.61 36.11
N LYS A 4 11.37 -65.33 36.44
CA LYS A 4 10.21 -65.58 35.58
C LYS A 4 10.28 -64.62 34.38
N GLN A 5 10.29 -65.15 33.16
CA GLN A 5 10.24 -64.37 31.93
C GLN A 5 8.83 -63.82 31.72
N THR A 6 8.70 -62.50 31.55
CA THR A 6 7.48 -61.82 31.13
C THR A 6 7.44 -61.74 29.60
N ASP A 7 6.36 -62.25 29.02
CA ASP A 7 6.13 -62.34 27.57
C ASP A 7 6.07 -60.95 26.89
N PRO A 8 6.87 -60.69 25.84
CA PRO A 8 6.91 -59.40 25.13
C PRO A 8 5.70 -59.14 24.21
N GLU A 9 4.85 -60.13 24.00
CA GLU A 9 3.63 -60.04 23.18
C GLU A 9 2.55 -59.16 23.84
N LEU A 10 2.40 -59.22 25.18
CA LEU A 10 1.34 -58.52 25.92
C LEU A 10 1.52 -56.99 25.91
N THR A 11 2.77 -56.54 25.94
CA THR A 11 3.14 -55.11 25.99
C THR A 11 2.88 -54.41 24.64
N ARG A 12 3.01 -55.15 23.53
CA ARG A 12 2.85 -54.61 22.17
C ARG A 12 1.37 -54.39 21.82
N PHE A 13 0.49 -55.29 22.23
CA PHE A 13 -0.97 -55.12 22.07
C PHE A 13 -1.49 -53.96 22.92
N SER A 14 -1.02 -53.81 24.17
CA SER A 14 -1.42 -52.72 25.05
C SER A 14 -1.04 -51.33 24.51
N SER A 15 0.10 -51.21 23.83
CA SER A 15 0.56 -49.96 23.21
C SER A 15 -0.27 -49.58 21.97
N LEU A 16 -0.62 -50.57 21.14
CA LEU A 16 -1.47 -50.37 19.96
C LEU A 16 -2.91 -49.96 20.34
N THR A 17 -3.48 -50.57 21.39
CA THR A 17 -4.81 -50.16 21.89
C THR A 17 -4.81 -48.74 22.43
N LEU A 18 -3.75 -48.31 23.13
CA LEU A 18 -3.66 -46.95 23.64
C LEU A 18 -3.61 -45.92 22.51
N LEU A 19 -2.84 -46.21 21.46
CA LEU A 19 -2.69 -45.33 20.29
C LEU A 19 -4.01 -45.21 19.51
N LEU A 20 -4.76 -46.31 19.37
CA LEU A 20 -6.10 -46.32 18.77
C LEU A 20 -7.11 -45.47 19.57
N VAL A 21 -7.10 -45.56 20.90
CA VAL A 21 -7.97 -44.75 21.76
C VAL A 21 -7.66 -43.26 21.62
N VAL A 22 -6.38 -42.87 21.56
CA VAL A 22 -5.98 -41.47 21.36
C VAL A 22 -6.46 -40.93 20.02
N VAL A 23 -6.32 -41.70 18.93
CA VAL A 23 -6.76 -41.28 17.59
C VAL A 23 -8.29 -41.09 17.54
N ILE A 24 -9.05 -42.00 18.16
CA ILE A 24 -10.52 -41.90 18.21
C ILE A 24 -10.94 -40.67 19.03
N CYS A 25 -10.32 -40.40 20.17
CA CYS A 25 -10.59 -39.20 20.98
C CYS A 25 -10.31 -37.91 20.20
N CYS A 26 -9.18 -37.84 19.48
CA CYS A 26 -8.84 -36.69 18.65
C CYS A 26 -9.84 -36.48 17.50
N ALA A 27 -10.32 -37.55 16.86
CA ALA A 27 -11.31 -37.46 15.79
C ALA A 27 -12.67 -36.96 16.30
N ILE A 28 -13.10 -37.40 17.49
CA ILE A 28 -14.35 -36.93 18.11
C ILE A 28 -14.25 -35.43 18.45
N VAL A 29 -13.14 -35.00 19.05
CA VAL A 29 -12.90 -33.57 19.37
C VAL A 29 -12.87 -32.71 18.11
N TYR A 30 -12.24 -33.19 17.03
CA TYR A 30 -12.21 -32.50 15.74
C TYR A 30 -13.62 -32.37 15.14
N HIS A 31 -14.44 -33.42 15.21
CA HIS A 31 -15.80 -33.40 14.71
C HIS A 31 -16.72 -32.47 15.53
N THR A 32 -16.58 -32.43 16.86
CA THR A 32 -17.40 -31.54 17.69
C THR A 32 -17.01 -30.08 17.51
N LEU A 33 -15.71 -29.76 17.42
CA LEU A 33 -15.25 -28.40 17.08
C LEU A 33 -15.72 -27.97 15.69
N SER A 34 -15.66 -28.88 14.71
CA SER A 34 -16.11 -28.59 13.34
C SER A 34 -17.63 -28.36 13.24
N LEU A 35 -18.43 -28.98 14.12
CA LEU A 35 -19.87 -28.78 14.19
C LEU A 35 -20.24 -27.47 14.89
N VAL A 36 -19.53 -27.11 15.96
CA VAL A 36 -19.74 -25.83 16.70
C VAL A 36 -19.34 -24.62 15.85
N MET A 37 -18.31 -24.75 14.99
CA MET A 37 -17.92 -23.67 14.08
C MET A 37 -18.80 -23.55 12.83
N LYS A 38 -19.72 -24.49 12.58
CA LYS A 38 -20.59 -24.50 11.38
C LYS A 38 -21.93 -23.80 11.56
N THR A 39 -22.28 -23.33 12.76
CA THR A 39 -23.54 -22.62 13.01
C THR A 39 -23.31 -21.12 13.19
N ASN A 40 -23.43 -20.40 12.06
CA ASN A 40 -23.96 -19.03 11.85
C ASN A 40 -23.08 -18.18 10.91
N PRO A 41 -23.56 -17.91 9.69
CA PRO A 41 -23.34 -16.63 9.04
C PRO A 41 -24.67 -15.88 9.01
N ILE A 42 -24.81 -14.88 9.88
CA ILE A 42 -25.69 -13.74 9.61
C ILE A 42 -24.91 -12.88 8.62
N SER A 43 -25.31 -12.95 7.35
CA SER A 43 -24.69 -12.24 6.24
C SER A 43 -25.06 -10.75 6.29
N SER A 44 -24.10 -9.87 6.53
CA SER A 44 -24.20 -8.43 6.23
C SER A 44 -23.25 -8.11 5.07
N SER A 45 -23.79 -7.96 3.87
CA SER A 45 -23.06 -7.79 2.60
C SER A 45 -22.76 -6.33 2.24
N THR A 46 -22.54 -5.45 3.21
CA THR A 46 -22.48 -3.99 2.99
C THR A 46 -21.08 -3.40 2.78
N SER A 47 -20.03 -4.20 2.63
CA SER A 47 -18.64 -3.71 2.56
C SER A 47 -17.98 -3.72 1.17
N LEU A 48 -18.69 -4.09 0.10
CA LEU A 48 -18.09 -4.20 -1.24
C LEU A 48 -18.29 -2.95 -2.12
N GLU A 49 -19.40 -2.23 -1.95
CA GLU A 49 -19.73 -1.02 -2.73
C GLU A 49 -18.81 0.17 -2.37
N SER A 50 -18.32 0.25 -1.14
CA SER A 50 -17.46 1.34 -0.67
C SER A 50 -16.04 1.31 -1.25
N LEU A 51 -15.57 0.14 -1.71
CA LEU A 51 -14.28 0.01 -2.42
C LEU A 51 -14.38 0.35 -3.91
N GLU A 52 -15.58 0.30 -4.49
CA GLU A 52 -15.82 0.59 -5.92
C GLU A 52 -15.78 2.09 -6.22
N ALA A 53 -16.40 2.91 -5.36
CA ALA A 53 -16.41 4.37 -5.54
C ALA A 53 -15.00 4.99 -5.50
N VAL A 54 -14.10 4.45 -4.68
CA VAL A 54 -12.77 5.05 -4.46
C VAL A 54 -11.74 4.63 -5.50
N GLY A 55 -11.95 3.49 -6.16
CA GLY A 55 -11.13 3.06 -7.30
C GLY A 55 -11.41 3.83 -8.58
N GLU A 56 -12.68 4.19 -8.84
CA GLU A 56 -13.09 4.89 -10.06
C GLU A 56 -12.99 6.42 -9.95
N GLU A 57 -13.28 7.03 -8.80
CA GLU A 57 -13.31 8.50 -8.71
C GLU A 57 -11.92 9.14 -8.59
N ILE A 58 -10.95 8.51 -7.90
CA ILE A 58 -9.56 9.02 -7.82
C ILE A 58 -8.87 8.92 -9.20
N GLY A 59 -9.38 8.09 -10.12
CA GLY A 59 -8.83 7.88 -11.46
C GLY A 59 -9.44 8.74 -12.57
N ARG A 60 -10.48 9.54 -12.32
CA ARG A 60 -11.25 10.22 -13.38
C ARG A 60 -11.15 11.75 -13.41
N GLY A 61 -10.33 12.37 -12.56
CA GLY A 61 -10.19 13.83 -12.49
C GLY A 61 -8.83 14.37 -12.95
N GLY A 62 -8.66 14.65 -14.25
CA GLY A 62 -7.75 15.72 -14.74
C GLY A 62 -6.41 15.32 -15.38
N ASP A 63 -6.41 15.30 -16.71
CA ASP A 63 -5.33 15.77 -17.62
C ASP A 63 -3.84 15.40 -17.30
N GLY A 64 -3.33 14.37 -17.99
CA GLY A 64 -1.98 14.37 -18.60
C GLY A 64 -0.73 14.10 -17.74
N GLY A 65 -0.84 13.53 -16.53
CA GLY A 65 0.30 13.40 -15.62
C GLY A 65 0.95 12.01 -15.52
N CYS A 66 0.16 11.02 -15.10
CA CYS A 66 0.68 9.73 -14.61
C CYS A 66 1.24 8.85 -15.74
N CYS A 67 1.76 7.68 -15.38
CA CYS A 67 2.33 6.68 -16.29
C CYS A 67 3.72 7.03 -16.88
N ARG A 68 4.56 7.77 -16.14
CA ARG A 68 5.92 8.14 -16.60
C ARG A 68 6.98 7.08 -16.33
N GLY A 69 6.87 6.36 -15.21
CA GLY A 69 7.86 5.38 -14.75
C GLY A 69 9.16 6.03 -14.23
N ILE A 70 10.16 5.19 -13.98
CA ILE A 70 11.51 5.58 -13.55
C ILE A 70 12.47 5.23 -14.69
N GLU A 71 13.20 6.23 -15.18
CA GLU A 71 14.27 6.06 -16.16
C GLU A 71 15.46 5.31 -15.57
N ASN A 72 16.19 4.59 -16.41
CA ASN A 72 17.36 3.80 -16.05
C ASN A 72 17.07 2.77 -14.96
N LEU A 73 15.87 2.18 -14.99
CA LEU A 73 15.43 1.12 -14.08
C LEU A 73 14.96 -0.06 -14.91
N GLU A 74 15.44 -1.26 -14.59
CA GLU A 74 14.97 -2.51 -15.20
C GLU A 74 14.27 -3.35 -14.14
N LEU A 75 12.94 -3.40 -14.24
CA LEU A 75 12.13 -4.33 -13.46
C LEU A 75 12.03 -5.67 -14.19
N TRP A 76 12.37 -6.73 -13.47
CA TRP A 76 12.29 -8.11 -13.92
C TRP A 76 10.89 -8.67 -13.66
N GLY A 77 10.59 -9.84 -14.22
CA GLY A 77 9.28 -10.47 -14.09
C GLY A 77 8.98 -11.36 -15.27
N ALA A 78 7.98 -12.23 -15.11
CA ALA A 78 7.52 -13.10 -16.19
C ALA A 78 6.85 -12.26 -17.28
N ALA A 79 7.24 -12.44 -18.55
CA ALA A 79 6.66 -11.71 -19.66
C ALA A 79 5.22 -12.17 -19.93
N VAL A 80 4.31 -11.20 -20.00
CA VAL A 80 2.89 -11.37 -20.35
C VAL A 80 2.65 -10.85 -21.77
N LYS A 81 3.38 -9.81 -22.18
CA LYS A 81 3.55 -9.42 -23.59
C LYS A 81 5.03 -9.22 -23.89
N TRP A 82 5.46 -9.80 -25.01
CA TRP A 82 6.83 -9.71 -25.51
C TRP A 82 7.03 -8.41 -26.27
N GLY A 83 8.04 -7.63 -25.89
CA GLY A 83 8.28 -6.31 -26.47
C GLY A 83 8.77 -6.33 -27.92
N SER A 84 9.31 -7.47 -28.39
CA SER A 84 9.70 -7.67 -29.79
C SER A 84 8.57 -7.34 -30.77
N ASP A 85 7.34 -7.73 -30.40
CA ASP A 85 6.13 -7.59 -31.22
C ASP A 85 5.14 -6.57 -30.63
N PHE A 86 5.51 -5.93 -29.52
CA PHE A 86 4.66 -4.99 -28.80
C PHE A 86 5.42 -3.69 -28.57
N LYS A 87 5.14 -2.68 -29.41
CA LYS A 87 5.87 -1.43 -29.46
C LYS A 87 4.96 -0.21 -29.33
N PHE A 88 5.48 0.83 -28.69
CA PHE A 88 4.84 2.12 -28.50
C PHE A 88 5.80 3.27 -28.77
N ASN A 89 5.26 4.48 -28.86
CA ASN A 89 6.04 5.69 -29.08
C ASN A 89 6.44 6.36 -27.75
N SER A 90 5.84 5.95 -26.63
CA SER A 90 6.14 6.52 -25.31
C SER A 90 6.00 5.51 -24.16
N SER A 91 6.63 5.83 -23.03
CA SER A 91 6.47 5.09 -21.78
C SER A 91 5.04 5.17 -21.26
N GLU A 92 4.37 6.30 -21.48
CA GLU A 92 2.98 6.52 -21.08
C GLU A 92 2.02 5.54 -21.77
N GLU A 93 2.18 5.32 -23.08
CA GLU A 93 1.42 4.32 -23.83
C GLU A 93 1.68 2.90 -23.32
N CYS A 94 2.95 2.57 -23.04
CA CYS A 94 3.33 1.27 -22.50
C CYS A 94 2.72 1.02 -21.10
N CYS A 95 2.78 2.01 -20.22
CA CYS A 95 2.16 1.96 -18.90
C CYS A 95 0.64 1.82 -18.98
N LYS A 96 -0.02 2.62 -19.84
CA LYS A 96 -1.47 2.53 -20.08
C LYS A 96 -1.88 1.15 -20.60
N ALA A 97 -1.05 0.53 -21.44
CA ALA A 97 -1.29 -0.84 -21.91
C ALA A 97 -1.21 -1.86 -20.77
N CYS A 98 -0.25 -1.74 -19.85
CA CYS A 98 -0.21 -2.56 -18.64
C CYS A 98 -1.45 -2.34 -17.76
N LYS A 99 -1.80 -1.07 -17.51
CA LYS A 99 -2.96 -0.68 -16.70
C LYS A 99 -4.29 -1.19 -17.28
N ALA A 100 -4.42 -1.25 -18.60
CA ALA A 100 -5.59 -1.82 -19.27
C ALA A 100 -5.74 -3.35 -19.07
N MET A 101 -4.70 -4.03 -18.57
CA MET A 101 -4.74 -5.45 -18.18
C MET A 101 -5.06 -5.64 -16.69
N CYS A 102 -5.47 -4.57 -16.01
CA CYS A 102 -5.90 -4.54 -14.61
C CYS A 102 -7.39 -4.18 -14.48
N ASN A 103 -8.25 -4.84 -15.27
CA ASN A 103 -9.69 -4.63 -15.20
C ASN A 103 -10.22 -5.41 -13.99
N GLY A 104 -10.67 -4.71 -12.95
CA GLY A 104 -10.96 -5.24 -11.62
C GLY A 104 -12.10 -6.27 -11.50
N ASN A 105 -12.58 -6.84 -12.60
CA ASN A 105 -13.61 -7.88 -12.64
C ASN A 105 -13.03 -9.30 -12.62
N ASP A 106 -11.77 -9.50 -13.05
CA ASP A 106 -11.20 -10.83 -13.31
C ASP A 106 -10.08 -11.27 -12.34
N GLY A 107 -10.00 -10.63 -11.16
CA GLY A 107 -8.98 -10.94 -10.14
C GLY A 107 -7.73 -10.05 -10.21
N PRO A 108 -6.55 -10.53 -9.75
CA PRO A 108 -5.33 -9.71 -9.69
C PRO A 108 -4.86 -9.29 -11.09
N CYS A 109 -4.16 -8.16 -11.17
CA CYS A 109 -3.63 -7.62 -12.42
C CYS A 109 -2.86 -8.67 -13.22
N LEU A 110 -3.19 -8.87 -14.51
CA LEU A 110 -2.39 -9.72 -15.39
C LEU A 110 -1.03 -9.09 -15.68
N CYS A 111 -0.96 -7.76 -15.75
CA CYS A 111 0.28 -6.99 -15.82
C CYS A 111 0.37 -6.07 -14.61
N ASP A 112 1.41 -6.19 -13.81
CA ASP A 112 1.70 -5.27 -12.70
C ASP A 112 3.06 -4.57 -12.84
N THR A 113 3.76 -4.84 -13.95
CA THR A 113 5.08 -4.28 -14.26
C THR A 113 5.20 -4.05 -15.75
N TRP A 114 5.78 -2.92 -16.15
CA TRP A 114 6.09 -2.65 -17.54
C TRP A 114 7.52 -2.10 -17.66
N VAL A 115 8.19 -2.42 -18.78
CA VAL A 115 9.45 -1.78 -19.15
C VAL A 115 9.39 -1.29 -20.60
N PHE A 116 9.89 -0.09 -20.84
CA PHE A 116 9.83 0.59 -22.13
C PHE A 116 11.20 1.14 -22.54
N CYS A 117 11.52 1.05 -23.83
CA CYS A 117 12.75 1.60 -24.38
C CYS A 117 12.52 2.88 -25.20
N GLY A 118 12.71 4.04 -24.55
CA GLY A 118 12.40 5.34 -25.15
C GLY A 118 13.59 6.09 -25.75
N ASN A 119 14.84 5.69 -25.48
CA ASN A 119 16.01 6.40 -25.98
C ASN A 119 16.56 5.70 -27.23
N LYS A 120 16.40 6.30 -28.42
CA LYS A 120 16.79 5.68 -29.69
C LYS A 120 18.27 5.25 -29.74
N GLU A 121 19.16 6.04 -29.16
CA GLU A 121 20.61 5.78 -29.17
C GLU A 121 20.96 4.61 -28.25
N ALA A 122 20.45 4.62 -27.02
CA ALA A 122 20.69 3.56 -26.05
C ALA A 122 19.97 2.24 -26.42
N CYS A 123 18.80 2.35 -27.05
CA CYS A 123 17.94 1.21 -27.32
C CYS A 123 18.30 0.44 -28.60
N GLY A 124 18.87 1.09 -29.60
CA GLY A 124 19.16 0.47 -30.89
C GLY A 124 17.93 -0.20 -31.50
N THR A 125 18.01 -1.52 -31.75
CA THR A 125 16.92 -2.31 -32.32
C THR A 125 15.71 -2.47 -31.40
N LYS A 126 15.91 -2.25 -30.09
CA LYS A 126 14.87 -2.35 -29.05
C LYS A 126 14.08 -1.05 -28.87
N PHE A 127 14.38 -0.01 -29.66
CA PHE A 127 13.64 1.25 -29.57
C PHE A 127 12.13 1.02 -29.76
N GLY A 128 11.34 1.61 -28.87
CA GLY A 128 9.89 1.50 -28.81
C GLY A 128 9.38 0.19 -28.19
N GLU A 129 10.23 -0.79 -27.87
CA GLU A 129 9.76 -2.03 -27.24
C GLU A 129 9.11 -1.75 -25.89
N CYS A 130 7.93 -2.35 -25.71
CA CYS A 130 7.16 -2.34 -24.48
C CYS A 130 6.98 -3.78 -24.00
N TRP A 131 7.54 -4.08 -22.84
CA TRP A 131 7.45 -5.39 -22.23
C TRP A 131 6.48 -5.31 -21.06
N LEU A 132 5.37 -6.04 -21.17
CA LEU A 132 4.40 -6.17 -20.08
C LEU A 132 4.75 -7.42 -19.28
N LYS A 133 4.86 -7.28 -17.97
CA LYS A 133 5.38 -8.30 -17.07
C LYS A 133 4.50 -8.47 -15.84
N LYS A 134 4.72 -9.60 -15.14
CA LYS A 134 4.12 -9.91 -13.86
C LYS A 134 5.21 -10.19 -12.82
N GLN A 135 5.14 -9.52 -11.67
CA GLN A 135 5.94 -9.80 -10.49
C GLN A 135 5.46 -11.07 -9.80
N LYS A 136 6.39 -11.74 -9.12
CA LYS A 136 6.02 -12.76 -8.13
C LYS A 136 5.36 -12.12 -6.90
N ASP A 137 5.88 -10.97 -6.50
CA ASP A 137 5.37 -10.14 -5.40
C ASP A 137 5.54 -8.67 -5.77
N SER A 138 4.43 -7.97 -6.01
CA SER A 138 4.45 -6.57 -6.46
C SER A 138 4.94 -5.58 -5.40
N LEU A 139 5.00 -5.99 -4.13
CA LEU A 139 5.59 -5.21 -3.04
C LEU A 139 7.09 -5.50 -2.85
N VAL A 140 7.64 -6.59 -3.41
CA VAL A 140 9.09 -6.82 -3.57
C VAL A 140 9.40 -6.95 -5.08
N PRO A 141 9.39 -5.85 -5.84
CA PRO A 141 9.65 -5.94 -7.27
C PRO A 141 11.07 -6.41 -7.54
N ASP A 142 11.21 -7.45 -8.36
CA ASP A 142 12.51 -7.95 -8.81
C ASP A 142 13.16 -6.92 -9.74
N ARG A 143 14.42 -6.58 -9.51
CA ARG A 143 15.16 -5.58 -10.30
C ARG A 143 16.57 -6.06 -10.64
N GLN A 144 17.12 -5.61 -11.76
CA GLN A 144 18.53 -5.87 -12.09
C GLN A 144 19.44 -5.04 -11.17
N GLU A 145 20.45 -5.66 -10.55
CA GLU A 145 21.50 -4.91 -9.85
C GLU A 145 22.37 -4.15 -10.86
N ALA A 146 22.57 -2.85 -10.61
CA ALA A 146 23.08 -1.85 -11.56
C ALA A 146 24.58 -1.97 -11.90
N ALA A 147 25.01 -3.14 -12.38
CA ALA A 147 26.38 -3.36 -12.88
C ALA A 147 26.59 -2.86 -14.33
N GLN A 148 25.51 -2.55 -15.05
CA GLN A 148 25.54 -2.09 -16.45
C GLN A 148 24.58 -0.90 -16.65
N PRO A 149 24.83 -0.04 -17.67
CA PRO A 149 23.92 1.04 -17.99
C PRO A 149 22.54 0.48 -18.38
N VAL A 150 21.52 0.84 -17.60
CA VAL A 150 20.15 0.39 -17.81
C VAL A 150 19.46 1.34 -18.79
N MET A 151 19.05 0.83 -19.94
CA MET A 151 18.39 1.58 -21.02
C MET A 151 16.86 1.70 -20.88
N TRP A 152 16.29 1.00 -19.90
CA TRP A 152 14.85 0.86 -19.73
C TRP A 152 14.27 1.95 -18.83
N THR A 153 13.07 2.39 -19.17
CA THR A 153 12.15 3.06 -18.25
C THR A 153 11.14 2.04 -17.75
N SER A 154 11.00 1.89 -16.44
CA SER A 154 10.12 0.88 -15.86
C SER A 154 9.13 1.47 -14.86
N GLY A 155 8.01 0.79 -14.67
CA GLY A 155 7.03 1.16 -13.65
C GLY A 155 6.20 -0.02 -13.16
N LEU A 156 5.53 0.19 -12.04
CA LEU A 156 4.59 -0.77 -11.45
C LEU A 156 3.15 -0.31 -11.68
N ILE A 157 2.22 -1.26 -11.70
CA ILE A 157 0.78 -1.02 -11.65
C ILE A 157 0.22 -1.86 -10.50
N PHE A 158 -0.61 -1.26 -9.66
CA PHE A 158 -1.35 -1.98 -8.63
C PHE A 158 -2.84 -2.00 -8.97
N GLY A 159 -3.42 -3.20 -9.01
CA GLY A 159 -4.84 -3.40 -9.28
C GLY A 159 -5.74 -3.10 -8.08
N LYS A 160 -7.02 -3.44 -8.23
CA LYS A 160 -7.98 -3.37 -7.13
C LYS A 160 -7.54 -4.30 -6.00
N GLY A 161 -7.41 -3.76 -4.79
CA GLY A 161 -6.98 -4.53 -3.61
C GLY A 161 -5.48 -4.86 -3.54
N GLU A 162 -4.67 -4.41 -4.50
CA GLU A 162 -3.21 -4.57 -4.49
C GLU A 162 -2.52 -3.27 -4.08
N GLY A 163 -1.23 -3.34 -3.72
CA GLY A 163 -0.46 -2.14 -3.38
C GLY A 163 -0.86 -1.47 -2.07
N ILE A 164 -1.46 -2.24 -1.14
CA ILE A 164 -1.95 -1.74 0.14
C ILE A 164 -0.92 -2.05 1.24
N ILE A 165 -0.50 -1.01 1.95
CA ILE A 165 0.39 -1.08 3.11
C ILE A 165 -0.35 -0.62 4.37
N GLY A 166 0.15 -0.97 5.55
CA GLY A 166 -0.38 -0.51 6.83
C GLY A 166 0.58 0.42 7.54
N LEU A 167 0.08 1.52 8.06
CA LEU A 167 0.72 2.31 9.11
C LEU A 167 0.10 1.88 10.44
N GLU A 168 0.75 0.96 11.14
CA GLU A 168 0.28 0.43 12.42
C GLU A 168 0.68 1.35 13.57
N THR A 169 -0.31 1.78 14.35
CA THR A 169 -0.17 2.68 15.49
C THR A 169 -0.82 2.07 16.74
N GLU A 170 -0.63 2.70 17.89
CA GLU A 170 -1.37 2.32 19.12
C GLU A 170 -2.89 2.55 19.02
N TYR A 171 -3.35 3.37 18.07
CA TYR A 171 -4.77 3.69 17.86
C TYR A 171 -5.47 2.81 16.82
N GLY A 172 -4.71 1.99 16.08
CA GLY A 172 -5.20 1.20 14.96
C GLY A 172 -4.26 1.26 13.76
N THR A 173 -4.70 0.72 12.63
CA THR A 173 -3.92 0.69 11.39
C THR A 173 -4.60 1.52 10.33
N LEU A 174 -3.85 2.44 9.73
CA LEU A 174 -4.27 3.15 8.52
C LEU A 174 -3.76 2.35 7.31
N HIS A 175 -4.67 1.82 6.50
CA HIS A 175 -4.35 1.15 5.26
C HIS A 175 -4.19 2.19 4.14
N ILE A 176 -3.01 2.21 3.50
CA ILE A 176 -2.69 3.15 2.43
C ILE A 176 -2.57 2.38 1.12
N LYS A 177 -3.40 2.75 0.14
CA LYS A 177 -3.26 2.31 -1.26
C LYS A 177 -2.24 3.19 -1.96
N LEU A 178 -1.17 2.58 -2.47
CA LEU A 178 -0.07 3.27 -3.15
C LEU A 178 -0.37 3.54 -4.64
N PHE A 179 0.21 4.61 -5.18
CA PHE A 179 0.00 5.08 -6.57
C PHE A 179 1.29 5.01 -7.41
N PRO A 180 1.77 3.81 -7.79
CA PRO A 180 3.05 3.66 -8.50
C PRO A 180 3.04 4.24 -9.92
N ASP A 181 1.88 4.40 -10.54
CA ASP A 181 1.74 5.01 -11.86
C ASP A 181 1.93 6.53 -11.82
N CYS A 182 1.53 7.19 -10.73
CA CYS A 182 1.65 8.64 -10.58
C CYS A 182 2.92 9.07 -9.82
N ALA A 183 3.32 8.33 -8.79
CA ALA A 183 4.47 8.65 -7.94
C ALA A 183 5.44 7.46 -7.82
N PRO A 184 6.03 6.98 -8.93
CA PRO A 184 6.82 5.76 -8.95
C PRO A 184 8.05 5.79 -8.02
N ARG A 185 8.76 6.91 -7.90
CA ARG A 185 9.94 7.04 -7.01
C ARG A 185 9.52 7.06 -5.55
N SER A 186 8.43 7.75 -5.23
CA SER A 186 7.83 7.75 -3.89
C SER A 186 7.42 6.35 -3.47
N VAL A 187 6.72 5.63 -4.35
CA VAL A 187 6.32 4.25 -4.07
C VAL A 187 7.55 3.34 -3.95
N ALA A 188 8.56 3.49 -4.80
CA ALA A 188 9.80 2.72 -4.70
C ALA A 188 10.48 2.90 -3.32
N TYR A 189 10.53 4.13 -2.80
CA TYR A 189 11.03 4.40 -1.46
C TYR A 189 10.22 3.67 -0.38
N ILE A 190 8.89 3.73 -0.44
CA ILE A 190 8.03 3.00 0.50
C ILE A 190 8.29 1.49 0.42
N LEU A 191 8.46 0.93 -0.77
CA LEU A 191 8.76 -0.50 -0.94
C LEU A 191 10.13 -0.90 -0.39
N GLU A 192 11.11 0.01 -0.40
CA GLU A 192 12.43 -0.19 0.22
C GLU A 192 12.37 -0.14 1.75
N LEU A 193 11.41 0.60 2.31
CA LEU A 193 11.17 0.64 3.75
C LEU A 193 10.40 -0.59 4.27
N LEU A 194 9.51 -1.20 3.48
CA LEU A 194 8.65 -2.31 3.93
C LEU A 194 9.39 -3.53 4.53
N PRO A 195 10.57 -3.95 4.03
CA PRO A 195 11.34 -5.05 4.62
C PRO A 195 11.99 -4.68 5.97
N LEU A 196 12.13 -3.39 6.26
CA LEU A 196 12.73 -2.91 7.50
C LEU A 196 11.74 -3.13 8.64
N ARG A 197 12.07 -4.07 9.54
CA ARG A 197 11.18 -4.44 10.66
C ARG A 197 10.88 -3.31 11.63
N HIS A 198 11.69 -2.25 11.63
CA HIS A 198 11.52 -1.09 12.49
C HIS A 198 11.84 0.18 11.70
N CYS A 199 10.89 1.11 11.67
CA CYS A 199 11.16 2.49 11.28
C CYS A 199 11.30 3.36 12.51
N ALA A 200 12.51 3.40 13.08
CA ALA A 200 12.76 4.07 14.35
C ALA A 200 12.54 5.60 14.32
N GLY A 201 12.41 6.22 13.15
CA GLY A 201 12.06 7.64 12.99
C GLY A 201 10.63 7.88 12.52
N CYS A 202 9.85 6.83 12.23
CA CYS A 202 8.48 6.97 11.75
C CYS A 202 7.53 7.33 12.88
N GLN A 203 6.94 8.53 12.82
CA GLN A 203 6.00 9.02 13.82
C GLN A 203 5.06 10.07 13.24
N PHE A 204 3.91 10.23 13.88
CA PHE A 204 3.04 11.38 13.71
C PHE A 204 3.29 12.40 14.82
N TYR A 205 3.40 13.68 14.47
CA TYR A 205 3.71 14.76 15.42
C TYR A 205 2.78 15.97 15.29
N ARG A 206 1.97 16.05 14.24
CA ARG A 206 1.01 17.15 14.03
C ARG A 206 -0.35 16.60 13.65
N ALA A 207 -1.39 17.18 14.22
CA ALA A 207 -2.77 16.75 14.04
C ALA A 207 -3.68 17.99 14.08
N GLU A 208 -4.41 18.21 12.99
CA GLU A 208 -5.33 19.33 12.85
C GLU A 208 -6.65 18.83 12.28
N GLY A 209 -7.71 18.89 13.08
CA GLY A 209 -9.04 18.53 12.62
C GLY A 209 -9.62 19.50 11.57
N ARG A 210 -10.81 19.19 11.05
CA ARG A 210 -11.50 20.03 10.05
C ARG A 210 -12.03 21.37 10.60
N GLY A 211 -12.09 21.53 11.91
CA GLY A 211 -12.70 22.72 12.52
C GLY A 211 -14.13 22.94 12.02
N LYS A 212 -14.47 24.19 11.68
CA LYS A 212 -15.76 24.57 11.08
C LYS A 212 -15.61 25.00 9.61
N PHE A 213 -14.54 24.56 8.94
CA PHE A 213 -14.17 25.05 7.61
C PHE A 213 -14.47 24.05 6.49
N TRP A 214 -14.60 22.77 6.83
CA TRP A 214 -15.02 21.71 5.91
C TRP A 214 -16.24 20.95 6.45
N ASP A 215 -17.04 20.39 5.55
CA ASP A 215 -18.17 19.52 5.90
C ASP A 215 -17.72 18.07 6.22
N SER A 216 -18.69 17.18 6.45
CA SER A 216 -18.46 15.76 6.75
C SER A 216 -17.84 14.96 5.60
N GLU A 217 -17.98 15.41 4.36
CA GLU A 217 -17.37 14.81 3.17
C GLU A 217 -15.98 15.37 2.88
N GLY A 218 -15.58 16.43 3.59
CA GLY A 218 -14.31 17.11 3.40
C GLY A 218 -14.37 18.21 2.36
N ASN A 219 -15.55 18.66 1.93
CA ASN A 219 -15.69 19.81 1.04
C ASN A 219 -15.57 21.11 1.81
N HIS A 220 -14.86 22.07 1.22
CA HIS A 220 -14.63 23.38 1.83
C HIS A 220 -15.94 24.20 1.87
N LEU A 221 -16.24 24.76 3.04
CA LEU A 221 -17.42 25.59 3.24
C LEU A 221 -17.17 27.00 2.68
N ASN A 222 -18.12 27.48 1.88
CA ASN A 222 -18.01 28.78 1.24
C ASN A 222 -17.71 29.90 2.26
N LYS A 223 -16.69 30.72 1.97
CA LYS A 223 -16.19 31.85 2.80
C LYS A 223 -15.44 31.44 4.08
N ALA A 224 -15.22 30.15 4.35
CA ALA A 224 -14.33 29.75 5.44
C ALA A 224 -12.86 30.02 5.05
N PRO A 225 -11.96 30.28 6.01
CA PRO A 225 -10.52 30.29 5.74
C PRO A 225 -10.03 28.86 5.40
N PHE A 226 -8.91 28.75 4.70
CA PHE A 226 -8.26 27.45 4.39
C PHE A 226 -7.33 26.96 5.50
N GLY A 227 -7.49 27.51 6.71
CA GLY A 227 -6.73 27.16 7.90
C GLY A 227 -6.02 28.36 8.53
N PRO A 228 -5.42 28.15 9.72
CA PRO A 228 -5.52 26.95 10.56
C PRO A 228 -6.92 26.79 11.22
N PRO A 229 -7.43 25.56 11.44
CA PRO A 229 -6.75 24.30 11.15
C PRO A 229 -6.74 23.92 9.66
N PHE A 230 -5.75 23.14 9.24
CA PHE A 230 -5.56 22.69 7.85
C PHE A 230 -6.13 21.30 7.55
N ALA A 231 -6.94 20.70 8.45
CA ALA A 231 -7.57 19.40 8.22
C ALA A 231 -6.59 18.28 7.79
N LEU A 232 -5.50 18.07 8.55
CA LEU A 232 -4.47 17.09 8.21
C LEU A 232 -3.86 16.40 9.44
N ILE A 233 -3.27 15.24 9.21
CA ILE A 233 -2.31 14.62 10.14
C ILE A 233 -0.97 14.57 9.43
N GLN A 234 0.09 14.98 10.11
CA GLN A 234 1.44 15.07 9.55
C GLN A 234 2.45 14.30 10.38
N GLY A 235 3.37 13.65 9.69
CA GLY A 235 4.39 12.78 10.25
C GLY A 235 5.64 12.69 9.38
N THR A 236 6.59 11.88 9.84
CA THR A 236 7.88 11.63 9.16
C THR A 236 7.93 10.17 8.70
N LEU A 237 8.43 9.93 7.48
CA LEU A 237 8.74 8.59 6.95
C LEU A 237 10.25 8.46 6.70
N GLU A 238 11.03 8.45 7.78
CA GLU A 238 12.50 8.28 7.72
C GLU A 238 12.97 7.25 8.74
N THR A 239 13.84 6.34 8.33
CA THR A 239 14.47 5.35 9.20
C THR A 239 15.75 5.89 9.81
N GLN A 240 15.92 5.72 11.13
CA GLN A 240 17.15 6.15 11.79
C GLN A 240 18.36 5.38 11.23
N GLY A 241 19.44 6.12 10.91
CA GLY A 241 20.69 5.54 10.41
C GLY A 241 20.79 5.43 8.89
N THR A 242 19.75 5.79 8.14
CA THR A 242 19.79 5.92 6.68
C THR A 242 19.48 7.35 6.29
N THR A 243 20.32 7.98 5.47
CA THR A 243 20.03 9.33 4.98
C THR A 243 18.87 9.30 4.00
N PHE A 244 17.78 10.00 4.30
CA PHE A 244 16.71 10.19 3.33
C PHE A 244 17.19 10.97 2.12
N THR A 245 17.00 10.41 0.92
CA THR A 245 17.29 11.10 -0.34
C THR A 245 16.04 11.82 -0.80
N LYS A 246 16.15 13.15 -1.01
CA LYS A 246 15.04 13.98 -1.49
C LYS A 246 14.44 13.39 -2.76
N ILE A 247 13.13 13.20 -2.75
CA ILE A 247 12.39 12.69 -3.90
C ILE A 247 11.98 13.89 -4.78
N PRO A 248 12.32 13.89 -6.07
CA PRO A 248 11.84 14.91 -6.99
C PRO A 248 10.31 14.95 -7.01
N THR A 249 9.73 16.13 -7.24
CA THR A 249 8.29 16.25 -7.43
C THR A 249 7.84 15.39 -8.61
N GLU A 250 6.93 14.46 -8.34
CA GLU A 250 6.31 13.58 -9.33
C GLU A 250 4.91 14.10 -9.69
N GLU A 251 4.02 13.26 -10.18
CA GLU A 251 2.68 13.73 -10.47
C GLU A 251 1.90 14.13 -9.23
N CYS A 252 1.28 15.29 -9.34
CA CYS A 252 0.59 15.95 -8.26
C CYS A 252 -0.90 16.07 -8.63
N PRO A 253 -1.71 15.00 -8.47
CA PRO A 253 -3.15 15.16 -8.53
C PRO A 253 -3.61 16.11 -7.42
N THR A 254 -4.80 16.68 -7.58
CA THR A 254 -5.37 17.55 -6.55
C THR A 254 -5.57 16.77 -5.26
N ILE A 255 -5.21 17.40 -4.13
CA ILE A 255 -5.36 16.80 -2.81
C ILE A 255 -6.84 16.67 -2.47
N THR A 256 -7.26 15.43 -2.26
CA THR A 256 -8.60 15.05 -1.81
C THR A 256 -8.54 14.43 -0.43
N ARG A 257 -9.69 14.32 0.24
CA ARG A 257 -9.82 13.61 1.52
C ARG A 257 -9.25 12.19 1.40
N GLY A 258 -8.34 11.86 2.30
CA GLY A 258 -7.60 10.59 2.32
C GLY A 258 -6.28 10.59 1.55
N SER A 259 -5.97 11.63 0.75
CA SER A 259 -4.69 11.72 0.03
C SER A 259 -3.51 11.68 0.99
N VAL A 260 -2.48 10.90 0.64
CA VAL A 260 -1.19 10.84 1.34
C VAL A 260 -0.12 11.45 0.44
N ALA A 261 0.53 12.52 0.92
CA ALA A 261 1.42 13.31 0.10
C ALA A 261 2.66 13.78 0.85
N TRP A 262 3.75 13.96 0.11
CA TRP A 262 4.98 14.53 0.65
C TRP A 262 4.83 16.02 0.90
N ILE A 263 5.45 16.51 1.98
CA ILE A 263 5.74 17.92 2.18
C ILE A 263 7.08 18.21 1.53
N ASN A 264 7.09 19.09 0.53
CA ASN A 264 8.26 19.33 -0.33
C ASN A 264 8.74 18.02 -0.98
N SER A 265 9.98 17.62 -0.72
CA SER A 265 10.62 16.42 -1.27
C SER A 265 10.72 15.26 -0.26
N GLY A 266 9.94 15.30 0.83
CA GLY A 266 10.06 14.37 1.97
C GLY A 266 11.22 14.70 2.92
N PRO A 267 11.42 13.92 4.02
CA PRO A 267 10.66 12.73 4.42
C PRO A 267 9.36 13.04 5.17
N GLU A 268 9.06 14.32 5.35
CA GLU A 268 7.82 14.78 5.96
C GLU A 268 6.65 14.55 5.01
N PHE A 269 5.55 14.02 5.53
CA PHE A 269 4.34 13.72 4.77
C PHE A 269 3.09 14.12 5.56
N PHE A 270 1.97 14.19 4.88
CA PHE A 270 0.67 14.36 5.51
C PHE A 270 -0.39 13.43 4.91
N ILE A 271 -1.40 13.16 5.73
CA ILE A 271 -2.67 12.55 5.36
C ILE A 271 -3.72 13.66 5.42
N SER A 272 -4.39 13.89 4.29
CA SER A 272 -5.44 14.90 4.19
C SER A 272 -6.75 14.38 4.77
N LEU A 273 -7.41 15.16 5.62
CA LEU A 273 -8.75 14.88 6.16
C LEU A 273 -9.84 15.61 5.36
N ALA A 274 -9.47 16.42 4.38
CA ALA A 274 -10.38 17.21 3.55
C ALA A 274 -9.87 17.38 2.11
N ASN A 275 -10.70 17.99 1.27
CA ASN A 275 -10.36 18.39 -0.09
C ASN A 275 -9.67 19.76 -0.07
N HIS A 276 -8.48 19.84 -0.68
CA HIS A 276 -7.65 21.04 -0.75
C HIS A 276 -7.38 21.45 -2.20
N ILE A 277 -8.40 22.02 -2.84
CA ILE A 277 -8.33 22.49 -4.24
C ILE A 277 -7.36 23.67 -4.38
N GLU A 278 -7.22 24.48 -3.32
CA GLU A 278 -6.34 25.64 -3.24
C GLU A 278 -4.85 25.27 -3.31
N TRP A 279 -4.48 24.05 -2.91
CA TRP A 279 -3.11 23.53 -3.02
C TRP A 279 -2.76 23.06 -4.43
N LYS A 280 -3.74 23.03 -5.35
CA LYS A 280 -3.57 22.69 -6.77
C LYS A 280 -2.75 21.40 -6.94
N LYS A 281 -1.59 21.50 -7.60
CA LYS A 281 -0.65 20.42 -7.91
C LYS A 281 0.67 20.58 -7.15
N ALA A 282 0.64 21.15 -5.94
CA ALA A 282 1.86 21.51 -5.18
C ALA A 282 2.56 20.32 -4.51
N TYR A 283 1.84 19.21 -4.26
CA TYR A 283 2.33 18.08 -3.48
C TYR A 283 2.27 16.79 -4.28
N THR A 284 3.34 15.99 -4.20
CA THR A 284 3.35 14.64 -4.76
C THR A 284 2.49 13.71 -3.92
N VAL A 285 1.39 13.24 -4.49
CA VAL A 285 0.47 12.29 -3.86
C VAL A 285 0.92 10.88 -4.23
N PHE A 286 1.39 10.14 -3.23
CA PHE A 286 1.91 8.79 -3.44
C PHE A 286 0.97 7.68 -2.98
N GLY A 287 -0.14 8.03 -2.34
CA GLY A 287 -1.17 7.08 -1.98
C GLY A 287 -2.44 7.73 -1.43
N SER A 288 -3.35 6.90 -0.95
CA SER A 288 -4.58 7.30 -0.27
C SER A 288 -4.91 6.35 0.86
N VAL A 289 -5.43 6.88 1.97
CA VAL A 289 -6.03 6.10 3.05
C VAL A 289 -7.29 5.42 2.52
N LEU A 290 -7.48 4.14 2.86
CA LEU A 290 -8.71 3.44 2.49
C LEU A 290 -9.93 4.04 3.21
N PRO A 291 -11.11 4.07 2.56
CA PRO A 291 -12.30 4.71 3.11
C PRO A 291 -12.69 4.23 4.52
N GLU A 292 -12.55 2.93 4.77
CA GLU A 292 -12.84 2.28 6.05
C GLU A 292 -11.97 2.80 7.20
N ASP A 293 -10.78 3.32 6.93
CA ASP A 293 -9.87 3.83 7.95
C ASP A 293 -9.91 5.35 8.11
N MET A 294 -10.71 6.05 7.29
CA MET A 294 -10.81 7.51 7.42
C MET A 294 -11.38 7.95 8.77
N GLU A 295 -12.28 7.16 9.38
CA GLU A 295 -12.74 7.43 10.74
C GLU A 295 -11.60 7.35 11.77
N LEU A 296 -10.65 6.44 11.58
CA LEU A 296 -9.47 6.33 12.44
C LEU A 296 -8.57 7.55 12.26
N ALA A 297 -8.32 7.99 11.02
CA ALA A 297 -7.58 9.22 10.75
C ALA A 297 -8.27 10.43 11.42
N GLU A 298 -9.59 10.55 11.32
CA GLU A 298 -10.30 11.64 11.98
C GLU A 298 -10.24 11.56 13.52
N LYS A 299 -10.23 10.36 14.11
CA LYS A 299 -10.02 10.18 15.56
C LYS A 299 -8.62 10.61 16.00
N ILE A 300 -7.58 10.27 15.22
CA ILE A 300 -6.21 10.70 15.48
C ILE A 300 -6.11 12.24 15.46
N ALA A 301 -6.86 12.90 14.58
CA ALA A 301 -6.89 14.36 14.48
C ALA A 301 -7.52 15.07 15.70
N GLN A 302 -8.17 14.33 16.60
CA GLN A 302 -8.77 14.82 17.84
C GLN A 302 -7.93 14.53 19.09
N LEU A 303 -6.73 13.94 18.93
CA LEU A 303 -5.82 13.72 20.04
C LEU A 303 -5.37 15.05 20.67
N PRO A 304 -4.93 15.05 21.94
CA PRO A 304 -4.45 16.27 22.61
C PRO A 304 -3.30 16.94 21.84
N THR A 305 -3.48 18.24 21.58
CA THR A 305 -2.52 19.09 20.86
C THR A 305 -2.18 20.34 21.65
N ARG A 306 -0.96 20.84 21.49
CA ARG A 306 -0.55 22.19 21.89
C ARG A 306 -0.40 23.09 20.67
N SER A 307 -0.59 24.40 20.87
CA SER A 307 -0.30 25.38 19.82
C SER A 307 1.21 25.55 19.66
N ASP A 308 1.66 25.68 18.42
CA ASP A 308 3.03 26.05 18.05
C ASP A 308 2.99 27.06 16.87
N VAL A 309 4.12 27.69 16.52
CA VAL A 309 4.19 28.70 15.44
C VAL A 309 5.26 28.33 14.44
N TRP A 310 4.87 27.96 13.22
CA TRP A 310 5.80 27.62 12.14
C TRP A 310 5.65 28.63 11.01
N ASN A 311 6.75 29.30 10.63
CA ASN A 311 6.75 30.33 9.59
C ASN A 311 5.65 31.40 9.79
N ASN A 312 5.44 31.86 11.03
CA ASN A 312 4.38 32.80 11.44
C ASN A 312 2.94 32.28 11.29
N ILE A 313 2.75 30.97 11.19
CA ILE A 313 1.43 30.32 11.15
C ILE A 313 1.24 29.52 12.43
N ASN A 314 0.12 29.73 13.11
CA ASN A 314 -0.25 28.93 14.29
C ASN A 314 -0.64 27.51 13.84
N VAL A 315 -0.01 26.49 14.40
CA VAL A 315 -0.27 25.09 14.08
C VAL A 315 -0.61 24.32 15.35
N SER A 316 -1.34 23.21 15.21
CA SER A 316 -1.63 22.31 16.33
C SER A 316 -0.75 21.08 16.26
N VAL A 317 0.22 20.99 17.18
CA VAL A 317 1.16 19.85 17.26
C VAL A 317 0.70 18.90 18.36
N LEU A 318 0.85 17.60 18.14
CA LEU A 318 0.50 16.60 19.14
C LEU A 318 1.32 16.83 20.41
N GLU A 319 0.66 16.78 21.57
CA GLU A 319 1.36 16.91 22.85
C GLU A 319 2.43 15.82 23.01
N LYS A 320 2.07 14.61 22.60
CA LYS A 320 2.93 13.43 22.53
C LYS A 320 2.92 12.88 21.09
N PRO A 321 4.00 13.08 20.32
CA PRO A 321 4.20 12.35 19.07
C PRO A 321 4.15 10.85 19.33
N PHE A 322 3.56 10.10 18.40
CA PHE A 322 3.44 8.64 18.53
C PHE A 322 4.01 7.93 17.31
N PRO A 323 4.75 6.83 17.51
CA PRO A 323 5.40 6.11 16.42
C PRO A 323 4.39 5.29 15.63
N PHE A 324 4.80 4.89 14.42
CA PHE A 324 4.07 3.89 13.64
C PHE A 324 5.01 2.90 12.97
N ILE A 325 4.51 1.70 12.73
CA ILE A 325 5.22 0.62 12.02
C ILE A 325 4.66 0.54 10.61
N LEU A 326 5.54 0.68 9.63
CA LEU A 326 5.23 0.40 8.23
C LEU A 326 5.20 -1.12 8.03
N ARG A 327 4.06 -1.66 7.60
CA ARG A 327 3.89 -3.11 7.42
C ARG A 327 3.17 -3.48 6.14
N ARG A 328 3.43 -4.71 5.69
CA ARG A 328 2.61 -5.36 4.67
C ARG A 328 1.31 -5.84 5.29
N ILE A 329 0.23 -5.70 4.54
CA ILE A 329 -1.05 -6.29 4.90
C ILE A 329 -1.07 -7.71 4.37
N LYS A 330 -1.35 -8.68 5.24
CA LYS A 330 -1.64 -10.03 4.78
C LYS A 330 -3.00 -9.98 4.10
N THR A 331 -3.03 -10.08 2.78
CA THR A 331 -4.26 -10.41 2.06
C THR A 331 -4.75 -11.72 2.65
N LYS A 332 -5.89 -11.72 3.34
CA LYS A 332 -6.60 -12.98 3.60
C LYS A 332 -6.81 -13.58 2.21
N SER A 333 -6.29 -14.79 1.99
CA SER A 333 -6.56 -15.53 0.77
C SER A 333 -8.07 -15.73 0.69
N TRP A 334 -8.74 -14.90 -0.10
CA TRP A 334 -10.12 -15.11 -0.49
C TRP A 334 -10.11 -16.36 -1.37
N THR A 335 -10.24 -17.51 -0.73
CA THR A 335 -10.50 -18.76 -1.40
C THR A 335 -12.02 -18.88 -1.45
N SER A 336 -12.53 -18.75 -2.67
CA SER A 336 -13.93 -18.95 -3.04
C SER A 336 -14.42 -20.35 -2.68
#